data_AF-A0A7J6QVS7-F1
#
_entry.id   AF-A0A7J6QVS7-F1
#
_cell.length_a   1.000
_cell.length_b   1.000
_cell.length_c   1.000
_cell.angle_alpha   90.00
_cell.angle_beta   90.00
_cell.angle_gamma   90.00
#
_symmetry.space_group_name_H-M   'P 1'
#
loop_
_entity.id
_entity.type
_entity.pdbx_description
1 polymer ?
#
loop_
_entity_poly.entity_id
_entity_poly.type
_entity_poly.pdbx_seq_one_letter_code
_entity_poly.pdbx_strand_id
1 'polypeptide(L)'
;FKKVSKAFQCLSDEAKRRSYDQTGRDPEQSASGRAGRADDFMTAQDVFDAFFGVPRQNSPFYAQHAQHQQQYRPQRASFSFLQFLPLIMLLLVTLLANFNADNSYSHQRPKFSFNPTKSYTVQESTNDMHIKYYVPPSHSAKYPAGSNEQQRFETTVETSYVNNLLADCDFEERTMVRNIQLAKRHRSVEQLEQAKNTPRPSCDKLNRLKEKYPRQYRRSVQYWY
;
A
#
# COMPACT_ATOMS: atom_id res chain seq x y z
N PHE A 1 11.35 -6.65 -19.16
CA PHE A 1 12.63 -7.07 -18.57
C PHE A 1 13.72 -7.32 -19.63
N LYS A 2 13.56 -8.29 -20.55
CA LYS A 2 14.55 -8.63 -21.61
C LYS A 2 15.08 -7.43 -22.42
N LYS A 3 14.21 -6.50 -22.83
CA LYS A 3 14.60 -5.27 -23.56
C LYS A 3 15.46 -4.31 -22.72
N VAL A 4 15.18 -4.23 -21.41
CA VAL A 4 15.89 -3.34 -20.48
C VAL A 4 17.29 -3.90 -20.20
N SER A 5 17.42 -5.21 -19.98
CA SER A 5 18.74 -5.85 -19.83
C SER A 5 19.59 -5.71 -21.09
N LYS A 6 18.97 -5.81 -22.28
CA LYS A 6 19.67 -5.63 -23.56
C LYS A 6 20.20 -4.20 -23.73
N ALA A 7 19.35 -3.20 -23.44
CA ALA A 7 19.77 -1.81 -23.48
C ALA A 7 20.91 -1.53 -22.48
N PHE A 8 20.81 -2.07 -21.27
CA PHE A 8 21.86 -1.92 -20.27
C PHE A 8 23.19 -2.51 -20.75
N GLN A 9 23.21 -3.73 -21.29
CA GLN A 9 24.43 -4.38 -21.79
C GLN A 9 25.07 -3.66 -22.97
N CYS A 10 24.27 -3.03 -23.84
CA CYS A 10 24.79 -2.25 -24.96
C CYS A 10 25.38 -0.91 -24.48
N LEU A 11 24.73 -0.26 -23.52
CA LEU A 11 25.16 1.05 -23.00
C LEU A 11 26.23 0.97 -21.90
N SER A 12 26.38 -0.17 -21.23
CA SER A 12 27.38 -0.39 -20.18
C SER A 12 28.79 -0.62 -20.73
N ASP A 13 28.90 -1.07 -21.98
CA ASP A 13 30.17 -1.32 -22.67
C ASP A 13 30.44 -0.19 -23.67
N GLU A 14 31.54 0.53 -23.47
CA GLU A 14 31.92 1.70 -24.26
C GLU A 14 32.10 1.37 -25.76
N ALA A 15 32.61 0.18 -26.08
CA ALA A 15 32.82 -0.21 -27.47
C ALA A 15 31.48 -0.51 -28.18
N LYS A 16 30.56 -1.20 -27.49
CA LYS A 16 29.22 -1.51 -28.01
C LYS A 16 28.34 -0.27 -28.13
N ARG A 17 28.44 0.63 -27.15
CA ARG A 17 27.76 1.94 -27.18
C ARG A 17 28.20 2.75 -28.39
N ARG A 18 29.51 2.90 -28.62
CA ARG A 18 30.03 3.64 -29.79
C ARG A 18 29.61 3.03 -31.11
N SER A 19 29.60 1.71 -31.22
CA SER A 19 29.14 1.03 -32.44
C SER A 19 27.65 1.26 -32.71
N TYR A 20 26.82 1.22 -31.65
CA TYR A 20 25.39 1.56 -31.75
C TYR A 20 25.17 3.03 -32.12
N ASP A 21 25.89 3.96 -31.49
CA ASP A 21 25.77 5.39 -31.75
C ASP A 21 26.16 5.75 -33.19
N GLN A 22 27.11 5.03 -33.79
CA GLN A 22 27.54 5.25 -35.18
C GLN A 22 26.63 4.59 -36.22
N THR A 23 26.09 3.41 -35.93
CA THR A 23 25.36 2.60 -36.93
C THR A 23 23.84 2.60 -36.74
N GLY A 24 23.36 3.03 -35.58
CA GLY A 24 21.95 3.01 -35.19
C GLY A 24 21.32 1.62 -35.10
N ARG A 25 22.13 0.56 -35.18
CA ARG A 25 21.68 -0.84 -35.19
C ARG A 25 22.28 -1.59 -34.02
N ASP A 26 21.47 -2.48 -33.47
CA ASP A 26 21.87 -3.36 -32.37
C ASP A 26 22.98 -4.30 -32.87
N PRO A 27 24.18 -4.34 -32.24
CA PRO A 27 25.36 -5.05 -32.76
C PRO A 27 25.13 -6.57 -32.96
N GLU A 28 24.11 -7.16 -32.31
CA GLU A 28 23.70 -8.55 -32.55
C GLU A 28 22.96 -8.79 -33.87
N GLN A 29 22.25 -7.80 -34.42
CA GLN A 29 21.53 -8.00 -35.70
C GLN A 29 22.49 -8.12 -36.89
N SER A 30 23.71 -7.61 -36.74
CA SER A 30 24.78 -7.68 -37.73
C SER A 30 25.47 -9.06 -37.79
N ALA A 31 25.26 -9.92 -36.78
CA ALA A 31 25.93 -11.21 -36.63
C ALA A 31 25.05 -12.41 -37.02
N SER A 32 24.04 -12.21 -37.88
CA SER A 32 23.28 -13.31 -38.50
C SER A 32 24.12 -14.01 -39.57
N GLY A 33 25.22 -14.65 -39.17
CA GLY A 33 26.08 -15.32 -40.14
C GLY A 33 27.45 -15.74 -39.63
N ARG A 34 27.59 -16.25 -38.40
CA ARG A 34 28.66 -17.21 -38.05
C ARG A 34 28.49 -17.73 -36.63
N ALA A 35 28.57 -19.05 -36.51
CA ALA A 35 28.56 -19.80 -35.26
C ALA A 35 29.59 -19.21 -34.27
N GLY A 36 29.08 -18.68 -33.16
CA GLY A 36 29.85 -18.11 -32.05
C GLY A 36 29.07 -18.34 -30.77
N ARG A 37 29.41 -19.44 -30.12
CA ARG A 37 28.99 -19.92 -28.81
C ARG A 37 28.75 -18.75 -27.82
N ALA A 38 27.49 -18.52 -27.47
CA ALA A 38 27.08 -17.57 -26.43
C ALA A 38 27.33 -18.16 -25.03
N ASP A 39 28.60 -18.44 -24.71
CA ASP A 39 29.02 -18.91 -23.38
C ASP A 39 29.44 -17.76 -22.45
N ASP A 40 29.34 -16.50 -22.89
CA ASP A 40 29.88 -15.34 -22.15
C ASP A 40 28.82 -14.35 -21.64
N PHE A 41 27.54 -14.72 -21.74
CA PHE A 41 26.48 -13.99 -21.04
C PHE A 41 26.29 -14.60 -19.66
N MET A 42 26.73 -13.89 -18.62
CA MET A 42 26.25 -14.11 -17.26
C MET A 42 24.72 -14.09 -17.31
N THR A 43 24.10 -15.25 -17.20
CA THR A 43 22.66 -15.36 -17.31
C THR A 43 22.04 -14.74 -16.06
N ALA A 44 20.79 -14.28 -16.18
CA ALA A 44 20.04 -13.84 -14.99
C ALA A 44 20.01 -14.96 -13.91
N GLN A 45 20.13 -16.22 -14.35
CA GLN A 45 20.25 -17.39 -13.49
C GLN A 45 21.60 -17.46 -12.78
N ASP A 46 22.72 -17.10 -13.41
CA ASP A 46 24.04 -17.08 -12.74
C ASP A 46 24.12 -15.96 -11.69
N VAL A 47 23.49 -14.81 -11.96
CA VAL A 47 23.34 -13.72 -11.00
C VAL A 47 22.42 -14.12 -9.84
N PHE A 48 21.34 -14.85 -10.14
CA PHE A 48 20.40 -15.34 -9.13
C PHE A 48 21.00 -16.46 -8.28
N ASP A 49 21.73 -17.39 -8.89
CA ASP A 49 22.42 -18.49 -8.21
C ASP A 49 23.57 -17.94 -7.35
N ALA A 50 24.31 -16.93 -7.82
CA ALA A 50 25.34 -16.23 -7.03
C ALA A 50 24.78 -15.45 -5.84
N PHE A 51 23.52 -14.99 -5.91
CA PHE A 51 22.90 -14.17 -4.86
C PHE A 51 22.01 -14.97 -3.89
N PHE A 52 21.38 -16.05 -4.37
CA PHE A 52 20.38 -16.80 -3.61
C PHE A 52 20.74 -18.28 -3.36
N GLY A 53 21.81 -18.80 -3.99
CA GLY A 53 22.45 -20.08 -3.62
C GLY A 53 21.54 -21.32 -3.62
N VAL A 54 20.43 -21.30 -4.36
CA VAL A 54 19.42 -22.38 -4.33
C VAL A 54 19.89 -23.56 -5.20
N PRO A 55 20.04 -24.78 -4.64
CA PRO A 55 20.48 -25.92 -5.43
C PRO A 55 19.47 -26.29 -6.52
N ARG A 56 20.01 -26.58 -7.72
CA ARG A 56 19.26 -26.95 -8.93
C ARG A 56 18.58 -28.30 -8.75
N GLN A 57 17.35 -28.31 -8.25
CA GLN A 57 16.60 -29.55 -8.26
C GLN A 57 15.14 -29.47 -8.68
N ASN A 58 14.52 -28.28 -8.85
CA ASN A 58 13.16 -28.20 -9.41
C ASN A 58 12.79 -26.79 -9.89
N SER A 59 13.21 -26.39 -11.09
CA SER A 59 12.60 -25.24 -11.77
C SER A 59 11.92 -25.73 -13.05
N PRO A 60 10.58 -25.62 -13.18
CA PRO A 60 9.82 -26.18 -14.31
C PRO A 60 9.94 -25.37 -15.61
N PHE A 61 10.77 -24.32 -15.65
CA PHE A 61 10.81 -23.38 -16.77
C PHE A 61 11.81 -23.71 -17.89
N TYR A 62 12.56 -24.82 -17.81
CA TYR A 62 13.44 -25.27 -18.89
C TYR A 62 13.43 -26.81 -19.00
N ALA A 63 12.37 -27.35 -19.61
CA ALA A 63 12.32 -28.74 -20.08
C ALA A 63 12.34 -28.76 -21.62
N GLN A 64 13.36 -28.15 -22.22
CA GLN A 64 13.68 -28.38 -23.63
C GLN A 64 15.16 -28.06 -23.82
N HIS A 65 15.87 -28.95 -24.51
CA HIS A 65 17.34 -29.05 -24.63
C HIS A 65 18.03 -29.95 -23.59
N ALA A 66 17.61 -31.22 -23.56
CA ALA A 66 18.49 -32.31 -23.19
C ALA A 66 19.13 -32.87 -24.46
N GLN A 67 20.37 -32.44 -24.77
CA GLN A 67 21.36 -33.23 -25.50
C GLN A 67 22.72 -32.51 -25.48
N HIS A 68 23.57 -32.87 -24.51
CA HIS A 68 24.93 -33.35 -24.77
C HIS A 68 25.74 -33.55 -23.48
N GLN A 69 26.24 -34.78 -23.36
CA GLN A 69 27.50 -35.27 -22.79
C GLN A 69 28.12 -34.65 -21.52
N GLN A 70 28.25 -35.53 -20.53
CA GLN A 70 29.47 -35.86 -19.78
C GLN A 70 30.35 -34.69 -19.29
N GLN A 71 30.43 -34.51 -17.96
CA GLN A 71 31.59 -34.89 -17.15
C GLN A 71 31.35 -34.44 -15.70
N TYR A 72 30.92 -35.36 -14.83
CA TYR A 72 30.82 -35.12 -13.40
C TYR A 72 32.24 -34.98 -12.80
N ARG A 73 32.63 -33.76 -12.47
CA ARG A 73 33.69 -33.49 -11.49
C ARG A 73 32.98 -33.13 -10.19
N PRO A 74 33.10 -33.90 -9.09
CA PRO A 74 32.48 -33.50 -7.83
C PRO A 74 33.25 -32.28 -7.30
N GLN A 75 32.71 -31.08 -7.50
CA GLN A 75 33.15 -29.91 -6.76
C GLN A 75 32.71 -30.12 -5.31
N ARG A 76 33.70 -30.35 -4.44
CA ARG A 76 33.55 -30.33 -2.99
C ARG A 76 32.73 -29.11 -2.61
N ALA A 77 31.57 -29.33 -1.99
CA ALA A 77 30.79 -28.28 -1.36
C ALA A 77 31.60 -27.73 -0.17
N SER A 78 32.51 -26.81 -0.45
CA SER A 78 33.16 -26.00 0.56
C SER A 78 32.09 -25.06 1.09
N PHE A 79 31.49 -25.38 2.24
CA PHE A 79 30.61 -24.49 2.99
C PHE A 79 31.36 -23.19 3.27
N SER A 80 31.19 -22.23 2.36
CA SER A 80 31.86 -20.94 2.44
C SER A 80 31.00 -20.06 3.34
N PHE A 81 31.49 -19.74 4.54
CA PHE A 81 30.81 -18.89 5.52
C PHE A 81 30.37 -17.53 4.95
N LEU A 82 30.95 -17.10 3.82
CA LEU A 82 30.56 -15.94 3.03
C LEU A 82 29.12 -16.02 2.46
N GLN A 83 28.54 -17.21 2.30
CA GLN A 83 27.15 -17.36 1.84
C GLN A 83 26.13 -16.85 2.87
N PHE A 84 26.52 -16.76 4.15
CA PHE A 84 25.66 -16.23 5.21
C PHE A 84 25.71 -14.71 5.34
N LEU A 85 26.65 -14.03 4.64
CA LEU A 85 26.79 -12.57 4.68
C LEU A 85 25.51 -11.81 4.31
N PRO A 86 24.75 -12.16 3.25
CA PRO A 86 23.46 -11.51 2.97
C PRO A 86 22.41 -11.75 4.07
N LEU A 87 22.42 -12.93 4.71
CA LEU A 87 21.51 -13.29 5.81
C LEU A 87 21.85 -12.53 7.10
N ILE A 88 23.14 -12.40 7.41
CA ILE A 88 23.65 -11.64 8.56
C ILE A 88 23.39 -10.15 8.35
N MET A 89 23.54 -9.62 7.14
CA MET A 89 23.20 -8.22 6.83
C MET A 89 21.70 -7.95 7.03
N LEU A 90 20.83 -8.85 6.58
CA LEU A 90 19.39 -8.70 6.77
C LEU A 90 19.00 -8.77 8.25
N LEU A 91 19.63 -9.67 9.01
CA LEU A 91 19.49 -9.77 10.46
C LEU A 91 19.94 -8.49 11.17
N LEU A 92 21.09 -7.93 10.80
CA LEU A 92 21.61 -6.70 11.39
C LEU A 92 20.69 -5.51 11.07
N VAL A 93 20.21 -5.38 9.83
CA VAL A 93 19.27 -4.30 9.45
C VAL A 93 17.97 -4.40 10.24
N THR A 94 17.43 -5.61 10.41
CA THR A 94 16.21 -5.80 11.22
C THR A 94 16.47 -5.53 12.70
N LEU A 95 17.59 -5.98 13.28
CA LEU A 95 17.93 -5.68 14.67
C LEU A 95 18.15 -4.17 14.91
N LEU A 96 18.85 -3.48 14.00
CA LEU A 96 19.08 -2.04 14.06
C LEU A 96 17.80 -1.22 13.85
N ALA A 97 16.90 -1.68 12.97
CA ALA A 97 15.59 -1.06 12.77
C ALA A 97 14.70 -1.22 14.01
N ASN A 98 14.78 -2.36 14.72
CA ASN A 98 14.05 -2.59 15.96
C ASN A 98 14.65 -1.86 17.18
N PHE A 99 15.97 -1.63 17.22
CA PHE A 99 16.62 -0.91 18.33
C PHE A 99 16.38 0.61 18.31
N ASN A 100 16.00 1.16 17.15
CA ASN A 100 15.56 2.57 17.01
C ASN A 100 14.03 2.72 17.01
N ALA A 101 13.29 1.65 17.33
CA ALA A 101 11.83 1.65 17.28
C ALA A 101 11.16 2.15 18.58
N ASP A 102 11.85 2.95 19.39
CA ASP A 102 11.16 3.81 20.36
C ASP A 102 10.51 4.99 19.59
N ASN A 103 9.21 4.85 19.33
CA ASN A 103 8.21 5.92 19.06
C ASN A 103 7.79 6.29 17.62
N SER A 104 8.00 5.48 16.57
CA SER A 104 7.48 5.84 15.22
C SER A 104 6.50 4.86 14.58
N TYR A 105 6.42 3.61 15.04
CA TYR A 105 5.53 2.59 14.45
C TYR A 105 4.45 2.04 15.39
N SER A 106 4.30 2.59 16.60
CA SER A 106 3.02 2.45 17.29
C SER A 106 2.01 3.17 16.41
N HIS A 107 1.08 2.43 15.78
CA HIS A 107 -0.19 2.97 15.29
C HIS A 107 -0.56 4.16 16.17
N GLN A 108 -0.53 5.38 15.62
CA GLN A 108 -0.89 6.58 16.36
C GLN A 108 -2.27 6.30 16.93
N ARG A 109 -2.33 6.02 18.25
CA ARG A 109 -3.60 5.72 18.88
C ARG A 109 -4.51 6.92 18.60
N PRO A 110 -5.77 6.70 18.21
CA PRO A 110 -6.70 7.78 17.95
C PRO A 110 -6.64 8.79 19.09
N LYS A 111 -6.55 10.09 18.81
CA LYS A 111 -6.40 11.07 19.90
C LYS A 111 -7.70 11.25 20.70
N PHE A 112 -8.82 10.70 20.21
CA PHE A 112 -10.15 10.68 20.78
C PHE A 112 -10.95 9.46 20.28
N SER A 113 -12.14 9.25 20.83
CA SER A 113 -13.14 8.29 20.36
C SER A 113 -14.54 8.90 20.43
N PHE A 114 -15.46 8.53 19.52
CA PHE A 114 -16.87 8.91 19.62
C PHE A 114 -17.68 8.05 20.59
N ASN A 115 -17.13 6.91 21.00
CA ASN A 115 -17.71 6.01 21.98
C ASN A 115 -16.78 5.85 23.19
N PRO A 116 -17.32 5.70 24.41
CA PRO A 116 -16.48 5.53 25.60
C PRO A 116 -15.72 4.21 25.53
N THR A 117 -14.45 4.22 25.92
CA THR A 117 -13.65 3.00 26.07
C THR A 117 -12.76 3.08 27.32
N LYS A 118 -12.05 2.00 27.66
CA LYS A 118 -11.10 1.99 28.80
C LYS A 118 -10.01 3.07 28.70
N SER A 119 -9.65 3.49 27.48
CA SER A 119 -8.62 4.50 27.24
C SER A 119 -9.19 5.89 26.97
N TYR A 120 -10.50 6.02 26.71
CA TYR A 120 -11.20 7.27 26.44
C TYR A 120 -12.43 7.34 27.36
N THR A 121 -12.23 7.88 28.56
CA THR A 121 -13.23 7.88 29.64
C THR A 121 -13.82 9.27 29.90
N VAL A 122 -13.06 10.33 29.63
CA VAL A 122 -13.50 11.71 29.88
C VAL A 122 -14.35 12.16 28.71
N GLN A 123 -15.62 12.48 28.97
CA GLN A 123 -16.55 13.00 27.96
C GLN A 123 -16.37 14.51 27.84
N GLU A 124 -16.21 14.97 26.60
CA GLU A 124 -16.17 16.39 26.24
C GLU A 124 -17.13 16.66 25.07
N SER A 125 -17.29 17.93 24.72
CA SER A 125 -18.11 18.36 23.60
C SER A 125 -17.47 19.53 22.88
N THR A 126 -17.48 19.51 21.55
CA THR A 126 -16.86 20.57 20.75
C THR A 126 -17.61 21.90 20.93
N ASN A 127 -16.89 23.01 20.82
CA ASN A 127 -17.50 24.32 21.03
C ASN A 127 -18.43 24.72 19.88
N ASP A 128 -18.10 24.41 18.62
CA ASP A 128 -18.89 24.86 17.46
C ASP A 128 -20.11 23.96 17.21
N MET A 129 -19.88 22.66 17.00
CA MET A 129 -20.95 21.71 16.63
C MET A 129 -21.54 20.92 17.81
N HIS A 130 -21.02 21.09 19.02
CA HIS A 130 -21.44 20.35 20.22
C HIS A 130 -21.42 18.83 20.03
N ILE A 131 -20.43 18.34 19.29
CA ILE A 131 -20.25 16.91 19.06
C ILE A 131 -19.64 16.30 20.30
N LYS A 132 -20.29 15.26 20.85
CA LYS A 132 -19.78 14.52 21.99
C LYS A 132 -18.63 13.62 21.57
N TYR A 133 -17.52 13.67 22.30
CA TYR A 133 -16.38 12.79 22.11
C TYR A 133 -15.74 12.45 23.45
N TYR A 134 -14.86 11.45 23.44
CA TYR A 134 -14.20 10.91 24.61
C TYR A 134 -12.68 10.99 24.44
N VAL A 135 -12.00 11.43 25.48
CA VAL A 135 -10.54 11.61 25.51
C VAL A 135 -9.91 10.89 26.71
N PRO A 136 -8.59 10.63 26.68
CA PRO A 136 -7.88 10.11 27.84
C PRO A 136 -7.84 11.13 28.98
N PRO A 137 -7.71 10.71 30.25
CA PRO A 137 -7.60 11.63 31.39
C PRO A 137 -6.44 12.64 31.31
N SER A 138 -5.40 12.34 30.52
CA SER A 138 -4.27 13.24 30.28
C SER A 138 -4.54 14.34 29.24
N HIS A 139 -5.74 14.40 28.67
CA HIS A 139 -6.09 15.36 27.62
C HIS A 139 -6.00 16.81 28.08
N SER A 140 -6.58 17.13 29.24
CA SER A 140 -6.63 18.50 29.80
C SER A 140 -5.26 19.10 30.07
N ALA A 141 -4.26 18.27 30.40
CA ALA A 141 -2.89 18.71 30.60
C ALA A 141 -2.20 19.12 29.28
N LYS A 142 -2.59 18.50 28.15
CA LYS A 142 -2.01 18.75 26.83
C LYS A 142 -2.80 19.77 26.01
N TYR A 143 -4.11 19.85 26.24
CA TYR A 143 -5.05 20.72 25.55
C TYR A 143 -5.89 21.46 26.60
N PRO A 144 -5.35 22.52 27.24
CA PRO A 144 -6.09 23.27 28.25
C PRO A 144 -7.37 23.90 27.69
N ALA A 145 -8.38 24.02 28.56
CA ALA A 145 -9.67 24.62 28.22
C ALA A 145 -9.50 26.05 27.64
N GLY A 146 -10.06 26.31 26.46
CA GLY A 146 -9.97 27.60 25.76
C GLY A 146 -8.66 27.87 25.02
N SER A 147 -7.73 26.91 24.98
CA SER A 147 -6.46 27.05 24.26
C SER A 147 -6.65 26.94 22.73
N ASN A 148 -5.73 27.56 21.98
CA ASN A 148 -5.71 27.42 20.51
C ASN A 148 -5.49 25.96 20.09
N GLU A 149 -4.72 25.20 20.87
CA GLU A 149 -4.44 23.79 20.67
C GLU A 149 -5.71 22.96 20.82
N GLN A 150 -6.55 23.25 21.83
CA GLN A 150 -7.84 22.62 21.99
C GLN A 150 -8.77 22.96 20.82
N GLN A 151 -8.85 24.21 20.39
CA GLN A 151 -9.71 24.58 19.25
C GLN A 151 -9.30 23.86 17.95
N ARG A 152 -8.00 23.73 17.69
CA ARG A 152 -7.47 22.95 16.55
C ARG A 152 -7.79 21.46 16.68
N PHE A 153 -7.69 20.94 17.90
CA PHE A 153 -8.07 19.57 18.19
C PHE A 153 -9.55 19.32 17.94
N GLU A 154 -10.43 20.17 18.47
CA GLU A 154 -11.88 20.09 18.26
C GLU A 154 -12.22 20.18 16.77
N THR A 155 -11.59 21.08 16.01
CA THR A 155 -11.75 21.14 14.54
C THR A 155 -11.44 19.81 13.86
N THR A 156 -10.47 19.05 14.39
CA THR A 156 -10.13 17.70 13.90
C THR A 156 -11.21 16.68 14.28
N VAL A 157 -11.74 16.74 15.50
CA VAL A 157 -12.87 15.91 15.95
C VAL A 157 -14.09 16.14 15.07
N GLU A 158 -14.43 17.41 14.86
CA GLU A 158 -15.53 17.86 14.02
C GLU A 158 -15.42 17.36 12.58
N THR A 159 -14.23 17.50 12.00
CA THR A 159 -13.97 17.04 10.64
C THR A 159 -14.07 15.52 10.53
N SER A 160 -13.53 14.77 11.49
CA SER A 160 -13.70 13.31 11.53
C SER A 160 -15.16 12.90 11.68
N TYR A 161 -15.95 13.61 12.49
CA TYR A 161 -17.35 13.29 12.67
C TYR A 161 -18.15 13.47 11.38
N VAL A 162 -17.94 14.58 10.69
CA VAL A 162 -18.58 14.85 9.39
C VAL A 162 -18.15 13.81 8.35
N ASN A 163 -16.86 13.47 8.28
CA ASN A 163 -16.34 12.47 7.35
C ASN A 163 -16.91 11.07 7.60
N ASN A 164 -17.05 10.66 8.87
CA ASN A 164 -17.70 9.40 9.21
C ASN A 164 -19.17 9.42 8.77
N LEU A 165 -19.88 10.51 9.04
CA LEU A 165 -21.29 10.65 8.68
C LEU A 165 -21.51 10.70 7.16
N LEU A 166 -20.57 11.26 6.41
CA LEU A 166 -20.54 11.21 4.94
C LEU A 166 -20.37 9.78 4.44
N ALA A 167 -19.40 9.04 4.99
CA ALA A 167 -19.17 7.65 4.62
C ALA A 167 -20.37 6.75 4.96
N ASP A 168 -20.97 6.94 6.13
CA ASP A 168 -22.16 6.21 6.56
C ASP A 168 -23.38 6.53 5.66
N CYS A 169 -23.57 7.79 5.29
CA CYS A 169 -24.63 8.18 4.35
C CYS A 169 -24.40 7.60 2.94
N ASP A 170 -23.16 7.67 2.41
CA ASP A 170 -22.81 7.08 1.12
C ASP A 170 -23.07 5.57 1.11
N PHE A 171 -22.76 4.88 2.21
CA PHE A 171 -23.08 3.47 2.37
C PHE A 171 -24.60 3.22 2.33
N GLU A 172 -25.38 3.94 3.15
CA GLU A 172 -26.85 3.84 3.18
C GLU A 172 -27.48 4.09 1.79
N GLU A 173 -26.98 5.09 1.06
CA GLU A 173 -27.43 5.41 -0.29
C GLU A 173 -27.11 4.29 -1.29
N ARG A 174 -25.88 3.77 -1.27
CA ARG A 174 -25.50 2.63 -2.12
C ARG A 174 -26.33 1.39 -1.84
N THR A 175 -26.62 1.11 -0.57
CA THR A 175 -27.48 -0.01 -0.17
C THR A 175 -28.89 0.16 -0.73
N MET A 176 -29.49 1.34 -0.57
CA MET A 176 -30.81 1.66 -1.14
C MET A 176 -30.82 1.47 -2.66
N VAL A 177 -29.86 2.06 -3.38
CA VAL A 177 -29.77 1.99 -4.85
C VAL A 177 -29.60 0.54 -5.31
N ARG A 178 -28.75 -0.24 -4.64
CA ARG A 178 -28.57 -1.67 -4.92
C ARG A 178 -29.87 -2.46 -4.75
N ASN A 179 -30.61 -2.21 -3.67
CA ASN A 179 -31.89 -2.89 -3.42
C ASN A 179 -32.93 -2.51 -4.48
N ILE A 180 -32.98 -1.25 -4.92
CA ILE A 180 -33.84 -0.82 -6.04
C ILE A 180 -33.48 -1.56 -7.32
N GLN A 181 -32.19 -1.69 -7.65
CA GLN A 181 -31.74 -2.42 -8.85
C GLN A 181 -32.12 -3.90 -8.79
N LEU A 182 -31.99 -4.52 -7.61
CA LEU A 182 -32.37 -5.92 -7.39
C LEU A 182 -33.89 -6.11 -7.56
N ALA A 183 -34.71 -5.26 -6.94
CA ALA A 183 -36.16 -5.28 -7.07
C ALA A 183 -36.62 -5.14 -8.52
N LYS A 184 -36.00 -4.23 -9.29
CA LYS A 184 -36.25 -4.06 -10.72
C LYS A 184 -35.92 -5.32 -11.52
N ARG A 185 -34.81 -6.00 -11.19
CA ARG A 185 -34.41 -7.26 -11.84
C ARG A 185 -35.43 -8.37 -11.56
N HIS A 186 -35.92 -8.46 -10.33
CA HIS A 186 -36.95 -9.44 -9.94
C HIS A 186 -38.37 -9.04 -10.39
N ARG A 187 -38.57 -7.83 -10.92
CA ARG A 187 -39.88 -7.26 -11.26
C ARG A 187 -40.87 -7.26 -10.09
N SER A 188 -40.36 -7.13 -8.86
CA SER A 188 -41.19 -7.07 -7.65
C SER A 188 -41.50 -5.62 -7.29
N VAL A 189 -42.78 -5.26 -7.33
CA VAL A 189 -43.26 -3.93 -6.92
C VAL A 189 -43.11 -3.73 -5.41
N GLU A 190 -43.38 -4.78 -4.63
CA GLU A 190 -43.26 -4.75 -3.17
C GLU A 190 -41.81 -4.46 -2.73
N GLN A 191 -40.84 -5.18 -3.29
CA GLN A 191 -39.42 -4.95 -2.99
C GLN A 191 -38.96 -3.56 -3.43
N LEU A 192 -39.53 -3.03 -4.52
CA LEU A 192 -39.20 -1.70 -5.01
C LEU A 192 -39.68 -0.62 -4.03
N GLU A 193 -40.91 -0.73 -3.55
CA GLU A 193 -41.47 0.21 -2.57
C GLU A 193 -40.75 0.09 -1.22
N GLN A 194 -40.43 -1.13 -0.77
CA GLN A 194 -39.62 -1.34 0.43
C GLN A 194 -38.22 -0.69 0.31
N ALA A 195 -37.55 -0.87 -0.83
CA ALA A 195 -36.23 -0.29 -1.06
C ALA A 195 -36.26 1.24 -1.08
N LYS A 196 -37.31 1.85 -1.65
CA LYS A 196 -37.49 3.31 -1.65
C LYS A 196 -37.74 3.88 -0.26
N ASN A 197 -38.50 3.16 0.57
CA ASN A 197 -38.88 3.58 1.91
C ASN A 197 -37.88 3.15 2.99
N THR A 198 -36.71 2.64 2.60
CA THR A 198 -35.67 2.26 3.56
C THR A 198 -35.14 3.51 4.25
N PRO A 199 -35.21 3.61 5.59
CA PRO A 199 -34.74 4.79 6.32
C PRO A 199 -33.23 4.95 6.17
N ARG A 200 -32.78 6.21 6.02
CA ARG A 200 -31.36 6.57 5.87
C ARG A 200 -30.96 7.55 6.97
N PRO A 201 -30.88 7.07 8.23
CA PRO A 201 -30.74 7.93 9.39
C PRO A 201 -29.42 8.72 9.38
N SER A 202 -28.35 8.20 8.78
CA SER A 202 -27.07 8.89 8.69
C SER A 202 -27.14 10.04 7.69
N CYS A 203 -27.79 9.83 6.55
CA CYS A 203 -28.10 10.90 5.60
C CYS A 203 -29.01 11.98 6.22
N ASP A 204 -30.03 11.58 6.99
CA ASP A 204 -30.92 12.55 7.66
C ASP A 204 -30.16 13.38 8.70
N LYS A 205 -29.25 12.75 9.46
CA LYS A 205 -28.36 13.47 10.39
C LYS A 205 -27.42 14.41 9.64
N LEU A 206 -26.87 13.99 8.51
CA LEU A 206 -25.98 14.80 7.68
C LEU A 206 -26.69 16.05 7.15
N ASN A 207 -27.92 15.89 6.65
CA ASN A 207 -28.75 16.99 6.17
C ASN A 207 -29.06 18.00 7.28
N ARG A 208 -29.48 17.52 8.46
CA ARG A 208 -29.69 18.40 9.64
C ARG A 208 -28.42 19.13 10.05
N LEU A 209 -27.27 18.46 9.99
CA LEU A 209 -25.98 19.06 10.32
C LEU A 209 -25.58 20.14 9.30
N LYS A 210 -25.80 19.88 8.01
CA LYS A 210 -25.56 20.83 6.91
C LYS A 210 -26.42 22.09 7.04
N GLU A 211 -27.68 21.94 7.43
CA GLU A 211 -28.60 23.05 7.67
C GLU A 211 -28.21 23.87 8.91
N LYS A 212 -27.86 23.20 10.01
CA LYS A 212 -27.54 23.85 11.28
C LYS A 212 -26.15 24.50 11.31
N TYR A 213 -25.15 23.89 10.65
CA TYR A 213 -23.74 24.28 10.71
C TYR A 213 -23.09 24.36 9.32
N PRO A 214 -23.58 25.23 8.41
CA PRO A 214 -23.15 25.24 7.01
C PRO A 214 -21.68 25.63 6.82
N ARG A 215 -21.10 26.46 7.70
CA ARG A 215 -19.69 26.87 7.61
C ARG A 215 -18.75 25.74 8.02
N GLN A 216 -19.04 25.10 9.14
CA GLN A 216 -18.27 23.98 9.69
C GLN A 216 -18.32 22.79 8.75
N TYR A 217 -19.50 22.47 8.20
CA TYR A 217 -19.67 21.42 7.20
C TYR A 217 -18.77 21.64 5.98
N ARG A 218 -18.75 22.84 5.39
CA ARG A 218 -17.89 23.14 4.23
C ARG A 218 -16.41 22.98 4.55
N ARG A 219 -15.97 23.41 5.73
CA ARG A 219 -14.59 23.24 6.21
C ARG A 219 -14.20 21.77 6.27
N SER A 220 -15.09 20.90 6.73
CA SER A 220 -14.82 19.46 6.87
C SER A 220 -14.77 18.72 5.54
N VAL A 221 -15.63 19.10 4.58
CA VAL A 221 -15.71 18.44 3.25
C VAL A 221 -14.52 18.81 2.33
N GLN A 222 -13.83 19.92 2.59
CA GLN A 222 -12.73 20.41 1.75
C GLN A 222 -11.55 19.43 1.62
N TYR A 223 -11.44 18.44 2.51
CA TYR A 223 -10.40 17.41 2.51
C TYR A 223 -10.90 16.01 2.10
N TRP A 224 -12.16 15.90 1.66
CA TRP A 224 -12.81 14.63 1.31
C TRP A 224 -12.77 14.31 -0.18
N TYR A 225 -12.37 15.28 -1.02
CA TYR A 225 -12.11 15.15 -2.46
C TYR A 225 -10.62 15.34 -2.75
#